data_AF-A0A2W4NR12-F1
#
_entry.id   AF-A0A2W4NR12-F1
#
_cell.length_a   1.000
_cell.length_b   1.000
_cell.length_c   1.000
_cell.angle_alpha   90.00
_cell.angle_beta   90.00
_cell.angle_gamma   90.00
#
_symmetry.space_group_name_H-M   'P 1'
#
loop_
_entity.id
_entity.type
_entity.pdbx_description
1 polymer ?
#
loop_
_entity_poly.entity_id
_entity_poly.type
_entity_poly.pdbx_seq_one_letter_code
_entity_poly.pdbx_strand_id
1 'polypeptide(L)'
;MTVTCKDEQRRHAVRATNTDGGAHLNGLDYLEVSDDQRTLTLYFLGRAPEITAANVRIDGGRRITGIRAVDVRVVYQEDPELDDYAVVRVDRPGDFSTYTLRLVEPDAHGHPSDRPLAGFDQRYNALTFSFKVNCPAELDCKQEQSCPPDLPATPEFSYLAKDYASFRRLILDRLALTMPAWTERHIPDVGIALVELLAYAADHLSYYQDAVATEAYLDTARRRVSVRRHVRLVDYRLHEGTNARTWAFIETDAPVELDPADFFFVTRLDEASVPSGRPLHAEALRDLPPAAYEVFAPLGYAAPVALYPQHNRIELYTWGDRECCLPAGATSATLRDAWALADPADPSDTPDTPDTPPERERMLRLKAGDLLLFEEVIGPRTGNPADADPTHRHVVRLTSVEPVVDALDDTPLLEVSWAPEDALPFPLCISATTDPPACAYNDAVSVARGNLLLVDHGRFVEDS
;
A
#
# COMPACT_ATOMS: atom_id res chain seq x y z
N MET A 1 9.72 8.47 -0.15
CA MET A 1 11.19 8.26 -0.10
C MET A 1 11.60 7.67 -1.43
N THR A 2 12.60 8.28 -2.08
CA THR A 2 13.07 7.94 -3.43
C THR A 2 14.06 6.77 -3.38
N VAL A 3 14.37 6.19 -4.55
CA VAL A 3 15.40 5.16 -4.76
C VAL A 3 16.71 5.56 -4.05
N THR A 4 17.30 4.63 -3.30
CA THR A 4 18.61 4.79 -2.64
C THR A 4 19.66 4.02 -3.42
N CYS A 5 20.71 4.68 -3.88
CA CYS A 5 21.82 4.07 -4.62
C CYS A 5 23.12 4.22 -3.84
N LYS A 6 24.04 3.24 -3.94
CA LYS A 6 25.35 3.33 -3.29
C LYS A 6 26.41 4.01 -4.17
N ASP A 7 26.27 3.90 -5.48
CA ASP A 7 27.20 4.50 -6.45
C ASP A 7 26.49 5.59 -7.25
N GLU A 8 26.89 6.84 -7.02
CA GLU A 8 26.31 8.06 -7.61
C GLU A 8 26.89 8.33 -9.00
N GLN A 9 26.86 7.34 -9.90
CA GLN A 9 27.42 7.50 -11.26
C GLN A 9 26.74 8.61 -12.06
N ARG A 10 25.43 8.84 -11.84
CA ARG A 10 24.72 9.96 -12.49
C ARG A 10 25.30 11.31 -12.06
N ARG A 11 25.68 11.45 -10.79
CA ARG A 11 26.30 12.69 -10.27
C ARG A 11 27.61 12.97 -10.99
N HIS A 12 28.43 11.94 -11.23
CA HIS A 12 29.65 12.07 -12.03
C HIS A 12 29.38 12.34 -13.51
N ALA A 13 28.38 11.70 -14.11
CA ALA A 13 27.99 11.92 -15.50
C ALA A 13 27.50 13.35 -15.73
N VAL A 14 26.63 13.87 -14.86
CA VAL A 14 26.17 15.28 -14.88
C VAL A 14 27.37 16.22 -14.79
N ARG A 15 28.33 15.98 -13.87
CA ARG A 15 29.58 16.77 -13.80
C ARG A 15 30.41 16.70 -15.08
N ALA A 16 30.50 15.54 -15.74
CA ALA A 16 31.27 15.36 -16.97
C ALA A 16 30.65 16.04 -18.20
N THR A 17 29.31 16.14 -18.27
CA THR A 17 28.65 16.90 -19.36
C THR A 17 29.02 18.39 -19.36
N ASN A 18 29.46 18.93 -18.22
CA ASN A 18 29.93 20.32 -18.11
C ASN A 18 31.36 20.54 -18.62
N THR A 19 32.14 19.49 -18.88
CA THR A 19 33.51 19.59 -19.41
C THR A 19 33.64 19.24 -20.89
N ASP A 20 32.81 18.33 -21.41
CA ASP A 20 32.96 17.75 -22.76
C ASP A 20 31.75 18.02 -23.66
N GLY A 21 31.54 19.27 -24.11
CA GLY A 21 30.79 19.65 -25.34
C GLY A 21 29.39 19.07 -25.64
N GLY A 22 28.77 18.33 -24.72
CA GLY A 22 27.44 17.72 -24.83
C GLY A 22 26.32 18.65 -24.35
N ALA A 23 25.09 18.12 -24.22
CA ALA A 23 23.98 18.86 -23.65
C ALA A 23 24.31 19.28 -22.20
N HIS A 24 24.57 20.57 -21.99
CA HIS A 24 24.95 21.13 -20.68
C HIS A 24 23.79 20.97 -19.67
N LEU A 25 23.92 20.05 -18.73
CA LEU A 25 22.99 19.84 -17.61
C LEU A 25 23.68 20.16 -16.28
N ASN A 26 23.09 21.06 -15.49
CA ASN A 26 23.52 21.43 -14.14
C ASN A 26 22.72 20.66 -13.07
N GLY A 27 23.19 20.67 -11.83
CA GLY A 27 22.47 20.07 -10.69
C GLY A 27 22.77 20.78 -9.38
N LEU A 28 21.89 20.62 -8.38
CA LEU A 28 22.11 21.02 -6.99
C LEU A 28 22.72 19.84 -6.20
N ASP A 29 23.72 20.13 -5.38
CA ASP A 29 24.43 19.13 -4.58
C ASP A 29 23.86 19.04 -3.16
N TYR A 30 24.12 20.06 -2.33
CA TYR A 30 23.61 20.14 -0.97
C TYR A 30 23.36 21.59 -0.53
N LEU A 31 22.60 21.73 0.56
CA LEU A 31 22.26 23.01 1.17
C LEU A 31 22.69 23.04 2.64
N GLU A 32 23.32 24.13 3.04
CA GLU A 32 23.63 24.42 4.44
C GLU A 32 22.77 25.58 4.97
N VAL A 33 22.26 25.43 6.20
CA VAL A 33 21.51 26.46 6.91
C VAL A 33 22.43 27.10 7.94
N SER A 34 22.63 28.41 7.84
CA SER A 34 23.40 29.16 8.82
C SER A 34 22.71 29.20 10.20
N ASP A 35 23.49 29.45 11.26
CA ASP A 35 23.00 29.64 12.63
C ASP A 35 21.94 30.76 12.75
N ASP A 36 22.00 31.75 11.86
CA ASP A 36 21.02 32.85 11.79
C ASP A 36 19.66 32.42 11.25
N GLN A 37 19.57 31.20 10.69
CA GLN A 37 18.40 30.61 10.05
C GLN A 37 17.80 31.45 8.93
N ARG A 38 18.58 32.36 8.34
CA ARG A 38 18.17 33.29 7.28
C ARG A 38 19.09 33.25 6.06
N THR A 39 20.27 32.66 6.21
CA THR A 39 21.23 32.48 5.12
C THR A 39 21.30 30.99 4.77
N LEU A 40 21.03 30.68 3.50
CA LEU A 40 21.11 29.34 2.93
C LEU A 40 22.24 29.32 1.90
N THR A 41 23.19 28.40 2.04
CA THR A 41 24.27 28.22 1.06
C THR A 41 23.95 27.01 0.19
N LEU A 42 23.77 27.23 -1.12
CA LEU A 42 23.48 26.22 -2.13
C LEU A 42 24.74 25.85 -2.90
N TYR A 43 25.12 24.59 -2.91
CA TYR A 43 26.23 24.09 -3.71
C TYR A 43 25.72 23.44 -5.01
N PHE A 44 26.38 23.69 -6.14
CA PHE A 44 26.02 23.13 -7.45
C PHE A 44 26.92 21.96 -7.82
N LEU A 45 26.46 21.10 -8.74
CA LEU A 45 27.27 20.08 -9.39
C LEU A 45 27.97 20.73 -10.60
N GLY A 46 29.25 21.10 -10.44
CA GLY A 46 30.02 21.79 -11.47
C GLY A 46 29.81 23.31 -11.48
N ARG A 47 29.45 23.85 -12.65
CA ARG A 47 29.32 25.31 -12.84
C ARG A 47 27.91 25.80 -12.54
N ALA A 48 27.81 26.93 -11.83
CA ALA A 48 26.52 27.52 -11.50
C ALA A 48 25.97 28.35 -12.69
N PRO A 49 24.71 28.19 -13.08
CA PRO A 49 24.09 29.11 -14.02
C PRO A 49 23.84 30.47 -13.37
N GLU A 50 23.64 31.52 -14.18
CA GLU A 50 23.19 32.80 -13.66
C GLU A 50 21.77 32.66 -13.09
N ILE A 51 21.67 32.72 -11.76
CA ILE A 51 20.39 32.64 -11.04
C ILE A 51 20.14 33.91 -10.22
N THR A 52 18.87 34.25 -10.08
CA THR A 52 18.41 35.39 -9.28
C THR A 52 17.41 34.93 -8.22
N ALA A 53 16.97 35.85 -7.34
CA ALA A 53 15.93 35.56 -6.36
C ALA A 53 14.61 35.09 -6.98
N ALA A 54 14.32 35.46 -8.24
CA ALA A 54 13.15 35.01 -8.97
C ALA A 54 13.20 33.53 -9.36
N ASN A 55 14.40 32.92 -9.36
CA ASN A 55 14.60 31.52 -9.72
C ASN A 55 14.50 30.57 -8.53
N VAL A 56 14.44 31.08 -7.30
CA VAL A 56 14.47 30.25 -6.09
C VAL A 56 13.08 30.19 -5.48
N ARG A 57 12.55 28.98 -5.35
CA ARG A 57 11.28 28.71 -4.67
C ARG A 57 11.51 27.81 -3.47
N ILE A 58 10.92 28.16 -2.34
CA ILE A 58 10.99 27.38 -1.10
C ILE A 58 9.56 27.03 -0.69
N ASP A 59 9.23 25.76 -0.81
CA ASP A 59 7.94 25.20 -0.43
C ASP A 59 8.07 24.40 0.87
N GLY A 60 7.04 24.40 1.70
CA GLY A 60 7.01 23.66 2.97
C GLY A 60 6.62 24.52 4.17
N GLY A 61 6.77 23.92 5.36
CA GLY A 61 6.33 24.51 6.63
C GLY A 61 4.88 24.17 6.98
N ARG A 62 4.61 23.90 8.26
CA ARG A 62 3.24 23.73 8.78
C ARG A 62 2.72 24.99 9.46
N ARG A 63 3.57 25.66 10.24
CA ARG A 63 3.24 26.91 10.94
C ARG A 63 3.74 28.14 10.21
N ILE A 64 4.92 28.05 9.58
CA ILE A 64 5.53 29.16 8.84
C ILE A 64 5.65 28.76 7.38
N THR A 65 4.79 29.33 6.53
CA THR A 65 4.76 29.07 5.08
C THR A 65 5.09 30.33 4.29
N GLY A 66 5.43 30.16 3.00
CA GLY A 66 5.65 31.27 2.08
C GLY A 66 6.95 32.05 2.30
N ILE A 67 8.04 31.34 2.63
CA ILE A 67 9.39 31.91 2.76
C ILE A 67 9.88 32.31 1.37
N ARG A 68 10.43 33.53 1.24
CA ARG A 68 10.89 34.07 -0.05
C ARG A 68 12.39 34.36 -0.04
N ALA A 69 13.05 34.08 -1.16
CA ALA A 69 14.40 34.55 -1.42
C ALA A 69 14.39 36.06 -1.66
N VAL A 70 15.22 36.79 -0.93
CA VAL A 70 15.35 38.26 -0.97
C VAL A 70 16.59 38.68 -1.76
N ASP A 71 17.68 37.94 -1.59
CA ASP A 71 18.96 38.19 -2.29
C ASP A 71 19.57 36.85 -2.68
N VAL A 72 20.15 36.78 -3.87
CA VAL A 72 20.86 35.60 -4.38
C VAL A 72 22.17 36.09 -4.96
N ARG A 73 23.28 35.54 -4.47
CA ARG A 73 24.62 35.84 -4.99
C ARG A 73 25.31 34.55 -5.38
N VAL A 74 25.58 34.42 -6.68
CA VAL A 74 26.36 33.31 -7.22
C VAL A 74 27.84 33.64 -7.05
N VAL A 75 28.60 32.69 -6.51
CA VAL A 75 30.05 32.78 -6.35
C VAL A 75 30.68 31.74 -7.27
N TYR A 76 31.35 32.23 -8.30
CA TYR A 76 32.11 31.42 -9.25
C TYR A 76 33.51 31.15 -8.68
N GLN A 77 33.88 29.88 -8.58
CA GLN A 77 35.21 29.47 -8.15
C GLN A 77 36.18 29.48 -9.33
N GLU A 78 37.37 30.04 -9.14
CA GLU A 78 38.41 30.03 -10.19
C GLU A 78 39.07 28.65 -10.33
N ASP A 79 39.04 27.84 -9.27
CA ASP A 79 39.59 26.47 -9.25
C ASP A 79 38.62 25.49 -9.94
N PRO A 80 39.04 24.77 -11.01
CA PRO A 80 38.22 23.77 -11.67
C PRO A 80 37.82 22.57 -10.79
N GLU A 81 38.51 22.33 -9.67
CA GLU A 81 38.20 21.24 -8.73
C GLU A 81 37.14 21.63 -7.68
N LEU A 82 36.81 22.91 -7.55
CA LEU A 82 35.80 23.41 -6.61
C LEU A 82 34.49 23.73 -7.33
N ASP A 83 33.38 23.25 -6.76
CA ASP A 83 32.05 23.54 -7.24
C ASP A 83 31.65 25.00 -6.94
N ASP A 84 30.92 25.62 -7.87
CA ASP A 84 30.32 26.93 -7.67
C ASP A 84 29.20 26.82 -6.61
N TYR A 85 28.96 27.90 -5.85
CA TYR A 85 27.89 27.95 -4.87
C TYR A 85 27.11 29.27 -4.95
N ALA A 86 25.86 29.26 -4.53
CA ALA A 86 25.02 30.44 -4.40
C ALA A 86 24.63 30.67 -2.95
N VAL A 87 24.78 31.90 -2.48
CA VAL A 87 24.30 32.34 -1.18
C VAL A 87 22.91 32.95 -1.36
N VAL A 88 21.91 32.31 -0.77
CA VAL A 88 20.50 32.73 -0.80
C VAL A 88 20.10 33.26 0.56
N ARG A 89 19.67 34.52 0.61
CA ARG A 89 19.13 35.13 1.83
C ARG A 89 17.61 35.11 1.80
N VAL A 90 16.99 34.52 2.82
CA VAL A 90 15.53 34.44 2.95
C VAL A 90 14.96 35.53 3.85
N ASP A 91 13.68 35.82 3.67
CA ASP A 91 12.99 36.89 4.40
C ASP A 91 12.72 36.56 5.88
N ARG A 92 12.50 35.27 6.21
CA ARG A 92 12.20 34.80 7.57
C ARG A 92 12.71 33.37 7.84
N PRO A 93 13.04 33.02 9.10
CA PRO A 93 13.39 31.65 9.48
C PRO A 93 12.15 30.74 9.56
N GLY A 94 12.33 29.45 9.26
CA GLY A 94 11.26 28.45 9.34
C GLY A 94 11.06 27.80 10.71
N ASP A 95 10.09 26.88 10.77
CA ASP A 95 9.74 26.06 11.94
C ASP A 95 10.45 24.68 11.94
N PHE A 96 10.01 23.75 12.81
CA PHE A 96 10.54 22.38 12.89
C PHE A 96 10.10 21.47 11.72
N SER A 97 9.41 22.01 10.71
CA SER A 97 8.99 21.23 9.55
C SER A 97 10.13 21.09 8.54
N THR A 98 9.99 20.13 7.65
CA THR A 98 10.84 19.96 6.48
C THR A 98 10.42 20.94 5.38
N TYR A 99 11.39 21.59 4.74
CA TYR A 99 11.23 22.52 3.62
C TYR A 99 11.95 21.96 2.39
N THR A 100 11.44 22.27 1.20
CA THR A 100 12.03 21.88 -0.09
C THR A 100 12.33 23.13 -0.90
N LEU A 101 13.59 23.32 -1.30
CA LEU A 101 14.04 24.37 -2.20
C LEU A 101 14.11 23.83 -3.62
N ARG A 102 13.52 24.54 -4.60
CA ARG A 102 13.52 24.22 -6.03
C ARG A 102 14.02 25.40 -6.86
N LEU A 103 14.70 25.11 -7.97
CA LEU A 103 15.04 26.12 -8.99
C LEU A 103 14.01 26.12 -10.12
N VAL A 104 13.44 27.29 -10.39
CA VAL A 104 12.32 27.48 -11.33
C VAL A 104 12.58 28.62 -12.31
N GLU A 105 11.86 28.61 -13.42
CA GLU A 105 11.82 29.74 -14.35
C GLU A 105 10.97 30.88 -13.76
N PRO A 106 11.34 32.16 -14.00
CA PRO A 106 10.51 33.29 -13.60
C PRO A 106 9.27 33.39 -14.50
N ASP A 107 8.13 33.73 -13.92
CA ASP A 107 6.90 34.02 -14.66
C ASP A 107 6.99 35.36 -15.41
N ALA A 108 5.95 35.68 -16.20
CA ALA A 108 5.88 36.95 -16.96
C ALA A 108 5.94 38.22 -16.09
N HIS A 109 5.82 38.10 -14.76
CA HIS A 109 5.87 39.18 -13.79
C HIS A 109 7.13 39.14 -12.91
N GLY A 110 8.09 38.25 -13.20
CA GLY A 110 9.35 38.10 -12.46
C GLY A 110 9.24 37.37 -11.12
N HIS A 111 8.18 36.58 -10.90
CA HIS A 111 8.03 35.73 -9.72
C HIS A 111 8.40 34.27 -10.03
N PRO A 112 8.79 33.46 -9.02
CA PRO A 112 9.08 32.05 -9.23
C PRO A 112 7.85 31.29 -9.73
N SER A 113 7.95 30.61 -10.88
CA SER A 113 6.86 29.82 -11.45
C SER A 113 6.82 28.37 -10.91
N ASP A 114 5.93 27.53 -11.47
CA ASP A 114 5.90 26.08 -11.23
C ASP A 114 6.81 25.29 -12.18
N ARG A 115 7.40 25.93 -13.20
CA ARG A 115 8.24 25.25 -14.20
C ARG A 115 9.69 25.15 -13.71
N PRO A 116 10.30 23.95 -13.71
CA PRO A 116 11.71 23.80 -13.34
C PRO A 116 12.60 24.55 -14.32
N LEU A 117 13.72 25.08 -13.81
CA LEU A 117 14.68 25.84 -14.61
C LEU A 117 15.30 24.94 -15.70
N ALA A 118 15.22 25.36 -16.97
CA ALA A 118 15.82 24.62 -18.08
C ALA A 118 17.35 24.44 -17.92
N GLY A 119 17.88 23.32 -18.39
CA GLY A 119 19.30 23.00 -18.27
C GLY A 119 19.72 22.44 -16.90
N PHE A 120 18.76 22.00 -16.08
CA PHE A 120 19.04 21.21 -14.87
C PHE A 120 18.63 19.74 -15.05
N ASP A 121 19.40 18.84 -14.42
CA ASP A 121 19.01 17.44 -14.30
C ASP A 121 17.75 17.30 -13.43
N GLN A 122 16.83 16.44 -13.87
CA GLN A 122 15.51 16.27 -13.27
C GLN A 122 15.56 15.80 -11.81
N ARG A 123 16.61 15.08 -11.41
CA ARG A 123 16.79 14.56 -10.04
C ARG A 123 17.46 15.57 -9.11
N TYR A 124 18.29 16.46 -9.65
CA TYR A 124 19.07 17.43 -8.88
C TYR A 124 18.51 18.86 -8.97
N ASN A 125 17.20 19.03 -9.20
CA ASN A 125 16.55 20.35 -9.27
C ASN A 125 15.96 20.82 -7.92
N ALA A 126 15.97 19.96 -6.90
CA ALA A 126 15.34 20.21 -5.60
C ALA A 126 16.16 19.67 -4.43
N LEU A 127 16.16 20.39 -3.30
CA LEU A 127 16.84 20.00 -2.06
C LEU A 127 15.91 20.13 -0.85
N THR A 128 16.03 19.22 0.11
CA THR A 128 15.17 19.16 1.30
C THR A 128 15.96 19.43 2.58
N PHE A 129 15.47 20.32 3.46
CA PHE A 129 16.18 20.75 4.68
C PHE A 129 15.22 21.10 5.85
N SER A 130 15.75 21.31 7.05
CA SER A 130 14.99 21.72 8.26
C SER A 130 15.70 22.85 9.01
N PHE A 131 14.94 23.76 9.62
CA PHE A 131 15.47 24.92 10.35
C PHE A 131 15.75 24.67 11.84
N LYS A 132 15.19 23.61 12.46
CA LYS A 132 15.22 23.43 13.93
C LYS A 132 15.58 22.00 14.33
N VAL A 133 16.85 21.77 14.68
CA VAL A 133 17.39 20.43 14.95
C VAL A 133 17.51 20.09 16.47
N ASN A 134 17.13 20.97 17.42
CA ASN A 134 17.37 20.74 18.88
C ASN A 134 16.33 21.38 19.86
N CYS A 135 15.29 20.68 20.38
CA CYS A 135 14.48 21.13 21.57
C CYS A 135 13.55 20.04 22.21
N PRO A 136 13.43 19.92 23.56
CA PRO A 136 12.42 19.07 24.26
C PRO A 136 11.46 19.83 25.25
N ALA A 137 10.30 19.25 25.64
CA ALA A 137 9.35 19.78 26.65
C ALA A 137 8.50 18.69 27.37
N GLU A 138 8.12 18.90 28.66
CA GLU A 138 7.37 17.96 29.55
C GLU A 138 6.30 18.67 30.42
N LEU A 139 5.16 18.01 30.74
CA LEU A 139 4.42 17.99 32.05
C LEU A 139 3.03 17.32 31.98
N ASP A 140 2.65 16.56 33.03
CA ASP A 140 1.39 15.81 33.24
C ASP A 140 0.90 15.97 34.71
N CYS A 141 -0.42 15.90 34.97
CA CYS A 141 -1.02 15.86 36.32
C CYS A 141 -2.41 15.17 36.32
N LYS A 142 -2.65 14.27 37.29
CA LYS A 142 -3.85 13.43 37.47
C LYS A 142 -4.70 13.89 38.67
N GLN A 143 -6.03 13.72 38.63
CA GLN A 143 -6.97 14.01 39.73
C GLN A 143 -7.77 12.76 40.15
N GLU A 144 -8.17 12.69 41.43
CA GLU A 144 -8.94 11.59 42.03
C GLU A 144 -10.32 12.05 42.56
N GLN A 145 -11.26 11.10 42.65
CA GLN A 145 -12.64 11.23 43.13
C GLN A 145 -12.99 10.17 44.21
N SER A 146 -14.00 10.43 45.04
CA SER A 146 -14.48 9.57 46.13
C SER A 146 -16.00 9.31 46.09
N CYS A 147 -16.45 8.17 46.66
CA CYS A 147 -17.83 7.65 46.59
C CYS A 147 -18.66 7.71 47.92
N PRO A 148 -20.00 7.51 47.89
CA PRO A 148 -20.91 7.55 49.06
C PRO A 148 -21.58 6.19 49.46
N PRO A 149 -22.32 6.12 50.60
CA PRO A 149 -22.65 4.87 51.33
C PRO A 149 -24.14 4.40 51.31
N ASP A 150 -24.43 3.31 52.07
CA ASP A 150 -25.43 2.23 51.83
C ASP A 150 -26.81 2.21 52.57
N LEU A 151 -27.71 1.28 52.14
CA LEU A 151 -29.17 1.13 52.42
C LEU A 151 -29.60 -0.20 53.14
N PRO A 152 -30.84 -0.29 53.69
CA PRO A 152 -31.33 -1.40 54.55
C PRO A 152 -31.99 -2.63 53.85
N ALA A 153 -32.27 -3.71 54.62
CA ALA A 153 -32.43 -5.11 54.17
C ALA A 153 -33.87 -5.70 53.99
N THR A 154 -33.99 -6.72 53.12
CA THR A 154 -35.22 -7.38 52.58
C THR A 154 -35.35 -8.89 52.95
N PRO A 155 -36.55 -9.51 52.84
CA PRO A 155 -36.79 -10.91 53.21
C PRO A 155 -36.04 -11.94 52.33
N GLU A 156 -35.62 -13.05 52.94
CA GLU A 156 -34.83 -14.10 52.30
C GLU A 156 -35.70 -15.08 51.48
N PHE A 157 -35.64 -14.94 50.16
CA PHE A 157 -36.04 -16.00 49.24
C PHE A 157 -34.80 -16.84 48.91
N SER A 158 -34.95 -18.16 48.82
CA SER A 158 -33.89 -19.00 48.27
C SER A 158 -33.90 -18.87 46.74
N TYR A 159 -33.17 -17.88 46.25
CA TYR A 159 -33.01 -17.61 44.82
C TYR A 159 -32.25 -18.71 44.06
N LEU A 160 -31.73 -19.72 44.78
CA LEU A 160 -31.03 -20.88 44.22
C LEU A 160 -31.97 -22.06 43.91
N ALA A 161 -33.23 -22.02 44.34
CA ALA A 161 -34.19 -23.08 44.04
C ALA A 161 -34.53 -23.08 42.55
N LYS A 162 -33.95 -24.03 41.80
CA LYS A 162 -34.08 -24.09 40.34
C LYS A 162 -34.44 -25.48 39.77
N ASP A 163 -34.55 -26.50 40.62
CA ASP A 163 -34.89 -27.86 40.23
C ASP A 163 -36.26 -28.30 40.78
N TYR A 164 -36.80 -29.37 40.21
CA TYR A 164 -38.08 -29.97 40.60
C TYR A 164 -38.23 -30.18 42.13
N ALA A 165 -37.21 -30.75 42.77
CA ALA A 165 -37.26 -31.09 44.19
C ALA A 165 -37.32 -29.82 45.07
N SER A 166 -36.55 -28.81 44.69
CA SER A 166 -36.49 -27.51 45.36
C SER A 166 -37.78 -26.71 45.17
N PHE A 167 -38.36 -26.72 43.97
CA PHE A 167 -39.66 -26.07 43.72
C PHE A 167 -40.80 -26.77 44.46
N ARG A 168 -40.83 -28.10 44.43
CA ARG A 168 -41.80 -28.88 45.21
C ARG A 168 -41.72 -28.53 46.70
N ARG A 169 -40.50 -28.46 47.25
CA ARG A 169 -40.28 -28.05 48.64
C ARG A 169 -40.73 -26.62 48.91
N LEU A 170 -40.36 -25.65 48.07
CA LEU A 170 -40.73 -24.25 48.23
C LEU A 170 -42.25 -24.07 48.24
N ILE A 171 -42.95 -24.74 47.32
CA ILE A 171 -44.42 -24.71 47.26
C ILE A 171 -45.02 -25.30 48.54
N LEU A 172 -44.51 -26.45 49.02
CA LEU A 172 -44.98 -27.07 50.26
C LEU A 172 -44.69 -26.21 51.51
N ASP A 173 -43.51 -25.60 51.61
CA ASP A 173 -43.13 -24.70 52.71
C ASP A 173 -44.03 -23.45 52.72
N ARG A 174 -44.36 -22.92 51.54
CA ARG A 174 -45.33 -21.81 51.41
C ARG A 174 -46.75 -22.23 51.77
N LEU A 175 -47.18 -23.43 51.36
CA LEU A 175 -48.50 -23.97 51.69
C LEU A 175 -48.64 -24.22 53.20
N ALA A 176 -47.58 -24.63 53.89
CA ALA A 176 -47.59 -24.78 55.35
C ALA A 176 -47.85 -23.44 56.08
N LEU A 177 -47.37 -22.32 55.56
CA LEU A 177 -47.59 -20.98 56.13
C LEU A 177 -48.95 -20.38 55.76
N THR A 178 -49.43 -20.65 54.55
CA THR A 178 -50.65 -20.04 54.00
C THR A 178 -51.91 -20.86 54.27
N MET A 179 -51.78 -22.19 54.37
CA MET A 179 -52.87 -23.13 54.59
C MET A 179 -52.46 -24.20 55.64
N PRO A 180 -52.23 -23.81 56.91
CA PRO A 180 -51.73 -24.72 57.94
C PRO A 180 -52.66 -25.89 58.28
N ALA A 181 -53.94 -25.85 57.88
CA ALA A 181 -54.91 -26.93 58.08
C ALA A 181 -54.77 -28.09 57.07
N TRP A 182 -54.05 -27.90 55.96
CA TRP A 182 -53.81 -28.95 54.98
C TRP A 182 -52.56 -29.76 55.36
N THR A 183 -52.76 -31.02 55.74
CA THR A 183 -51.70 -31.90 56.27
C THR A 183 -51.38 -33.12 55.41
N GLU A 184 -52.05 -33.27 54.26
CA GLU A 184 -51.94 -34.43 53.40
C GLU A 184 -50.56 -34.52 52.74
N ARG A 185 -49.97 -35.72 52.71
CA ARG A 185 -48.61 -35.99 52.20
C ARG A 185 -48.53 -37.30 51.40
N HIS A 186 -49.64 -38.01 51.22
CA HIS A 186 -49.68 -39.27 50.49
C HIS A 186 -49.53 -39.04 48.98
N ILE A 187 -48.75 -39.90 48.32
CA ILE A 187 -48.50 -39.86 46.86
C ILE A 187 -49.80 -39.89 46.02
N PRO A 188 -50.85 -40.68 46.34
CA PRO A 188 -52.10 -40.67 45.57
C PRO A 188 -53.01 -39.45 45.83
N ASP A 189 -52.58 -38.44 46.60
CA ASP A 189 -53.37 -37.23 46.83
C ASP A 189 -53.37 -36.30 45.61
N VAL A 190 -54.53 -35.72 45.32
CA VAL A 190 -54.70 -34.79 44.19
C VAL A 190 -53.96 -33.47 44.43
N GLY A 191 -53.90 -33.00 45.69
CA GLY A 191 -53.15 -31.80 46.05
C GLY A 191 -51.65 -31.99 45.84
N ILE A 192 -51.11 -33.14 46.26
CA ILE A 192 -49.72 -33.51 45.99
C ILE A 192 -49.47 -33.62 44.48
N ALA A 193 -50.34 -34.28 43.71
CA ALA A 193 -50.19 -34.39 42.26
C ALA A 193 -50.15 -33.02 41.54
N LEU A 194 -50.97 -32.05 42.00
CA LEU A 194 -50.94 -30.68 41.49
C LEU A 194 -49.64 -29.95 41.82
N VAL A 195 -49.13 -30.11 43.05
CA VAL A 195 -47.83 -29.54 43.45
C VAL A 195 -46.71 -30.11 42.59
N GLU A 196 -46.75 -31.42 42.30
CA GLU A 196 -45.76 -32.09 41.46
C GLU A 196 -45.84 -31.62 40.00
N LEU A 197 -47.04 -31.45 39.44
CA LEU A 197 -47.21 -30.89 38.10
C LEU A 197 -46.69 -29.45 38.00
N LEU A 198 -46.97 -28.61 39.01
CA LEU A 198 -46.45 -27.25 39.07
C LEU A 198 -44.93 -27.21 39.22
N ALA A 199 -44.35 -28.09 40.05
CA ALA A 199 -42.91 -28.19 40.20
C ALA A 199 -42.23 -28.66 38.90
N TYR A 200 -42.85 -29.60 38.16
CA TYR A 200 -42.36 -30.05 36.86
C TYR A 200 -42.38 -28.93 35.81
N ALA A 201 -43.47 -28.18 35.73
CA ALA A 201 -43.57 -27.02 34.84
C ALA A 201 -42.56 -25.93 35.22
N ALA A 202 -42.37 -25.68 36.51
CA ALA A 202 -41.39 -24.72 37.02
C ALA A 202 -39.94 -25.10 36.66
N ASP A 203 -39.58 -26.39 36.78
CA ASP A 203 -38.26 -26.91 36.39
C ASP A 203 -37.99 -26.71 34.88
N HIS A 204 -38.96 -27.05 34.04
CA HIS A 204 -38.85 -26.82 32.59
C HIS A 204 -38.71 -25.33 32.22
N LEU A 205 -39.46 -24.46 32.88
CA LEU A 205 -39.36 -23.01 32.67
C LEU A 205 -38.03 -22.45 33.20
N SER A 206 -37.55 -22.94 34.34
CA SER A 206 -36.25 -22.60 34.92
C SER A 206 -35.11 -22.92 33.95
N TYR A 207 -35.12 -24.13 33.36
CA TYR A 207 -34.17 -24.51 32.32
C TYR A 207 -34.24 -23.59 31.09
N TYR A 208 -35.45 -23.27 30.62
CA TYR A 208 -35.62 -22.41 29.45
C TYR A 208 -35.13 -20.98 29.72
N GLN A 209 -35.40 -20.44 30.91
CA GLN A 209 -34.89 -19.15 31.35
C GLN A 209 -33.36 -19.13 31.36
N ASP A 210 -32.71 -20.17 31.88
CA ASP A 210 -31.25 -20.26 31.90
C ASP A 210 -30.65 -20.37 30.49
N ALA A 211 -31.30 -21.13 29.59
CA ALA A 211 -30.89 -21.20 28.18
C ALA A 211 -31.03 -19.85 27.46
N VAL A 212 -32.12 -19.11 27.69
CA VAL A 212 -32.30 -17.77 27.10
C VAL A 212 -31.34 -16.75 27.73
N ALA A 213 -31.12 -16.82 29.05
CA ALA A 213 -30.19 -15.94 29.75
C ALA A 213 -28.74 -16.17 29.30
N THR A 214 -28.36 -17.43 29.02
CA THR A 214 -27.08 -17.77 28.41
C THR A 214 -26.92 -17.11 27.04
N GLU A 215 -27.99 -16.94 26.27
CA GLU A 215 -27.93 -16.26 24.96
C GLU A 215 -28.01 -14.73 25.06
N ALA A 216 -28.28 -14.16 26.24
CA ALA A 216 -28.54 -12.72 26.43
C ALA A 216 -27.28 -11.87 26.59
N TYR A 217 -26.12 -12.49 26.79
CA TYR A 217 -24.84 -11.80 26.90
C TYR A 217 -23.83 -12.38 25.92
N LEU A 218 -22.94 -11.53 25.42
CA LEU A 218 -21.97 -11.91 24.39
C LEU A 218 -20.97 -12.99 24.85
N ASP A 219 -20.61 -12.96 26.13
CA ASP A 219 -19.65 -13.89 26.75
C ASP A 219 -20.20 -15.31 26.94
N THR A 220 -21.52 -15.43 27.07
CA THR A 220 -22.22 -16.68 27.38
C THR A 220 -22.97 -17.25 26.18
N ALA A 221 -23.30 -16.44 25.18
CA ALA A 221 -24.07 -16.86 24.02
C ALA A 221 -23.39 -17.98 23.22
N ARG A 222 -24.15 -19.04 22.93
CA ARG A 222 -23.64 -20.21 22.18
C ARG A 222 -24.06 -20.19 20.72
N ARG A 223 -25.18 -19.55 20.39
CA ARG A 223 -25.65 -19.47 19.00
C ARG A 223 -25.02 -18.30 18.28
N ARG A 224 -24.40 -18.57 17.13
CA ARG A 224 -23.84 -17.54 16.22
C ARG A 224 -24.84 -16.44 15.86
N VAL A 225 -26.13 -16.78 15.71
CA VAL A 225 -27.18 -15.81 15.43
C VAL A 225 -27.40 -14.83 16.59
N SER A 226 -27.35 -15.30 17.84
CA SER A 226 -27.44 -14.44 19.03
C SER A 226 -26.22 -13.53 19.10
N VAL A 227 -25.02 -14.08 18.96
CA VAL A 227 -23.76 -13.30 18.90
C VAL A 227 -23.86 -12.20 17.84
N ARG A 228 -24.26 -12.55 16.61
CA ARG A 228 -24.44 -11.60 15.49
C ARG A 228 -25.42 -10.46 15.83
N ARG A 229 -26.49 -10.74 16.57
CA ARG A 229 -27.46 -9.73 17.01
C ARG A 229 -26.88 -8.80 18.09
N HIS A 230 -26.11 -9.33 19.03
CA HIS A 230 -25.46 -8.53 20.08
C HIS A 230 -24.41 -7.58 19.50
N VAL A 231 -23.51 -8.11 18.66
CA VAL A 231 -22.43 -7.30 18.08
C VAL A 231 -22.95 -6.20 17.14
N ARG A 232 -24.13 -6.40 16.53
CA ARG A 232 -24.80 -5.37 15.75
C ARG A 232 -25.18 -4.13 16.58
N LEU A 233 -25.42 -4.27 17.89
CA LEU A 233 -25.75 -3.13 18.77
C LEU A 233 -24.54 -2.21 19.02
N VAL A 234 -23.32 -2.71 18.83
CA VAL A 234 -22.07 -1.95 18.93
C VAL A 234 -21.49 -1.64 17.54
N ASP A 235 -22.34 -1.67 16.51
CA ASP A 235 -21.98 -1.47 15.10
C ASP A 235 -20.87 -2.40 14.57
N TYR A 236 -20.64 -3.54 15.24
CA TYR A 236 -19.72 -4.56 14.78
C TYR A 236 -20.44 -5.56 13.87
N ARG A 237 -19.93 -5.73 12.65
CA ARG A 237 -20.44 -6.72 11.69
C ARG A 237 -19.63 -8.01 11.83
N LEU A 238 -20.30 -9.08 12.30
CA LEU A 238 -19.69 -10.41 12.37
C LEU A 238 -19.33 -10.90 10.96
N HIS A 239 -18.07 -11.31 10.78
CA HIS A 239 -17.57 -11.82 9.51
C HIS A 239 -18.18 -13.19 9.16
N GLU A 240 -18.74 -13.34 7.94
CA GLU A 240 -19.42 -14.57 7.50
C GLU A 240 -18.50 -15.61 6.84
N GLY A 241 -17.19 -15.39 6.92
CA GLY A 241 -16.21 -16.15 6.14
C GLY A 241 -15.98 -15.49 4.79
N THR A 242 -14.74 -15.52 4.32
CA THR A 242 -14.34 -15.01 3.02
C THR A 242 -13.64 -16.13 2.28
N ASN A 243 -13.89 -16.20 0.98
CA ASN A 243 -13.09 -17.05 0.09
C ASN A 243 -11.63 -16.59 0.12
N ALA A 244 -10.73 -17.53 -0.13
CA ALA A 244 -9.31 -17.20 -0.31
C ALA A 244 -9.14 -16.39 -1.59
N ARG A 245 -8.31 -15.34 -1.53
CA ARG A 245 -8.03 -14.47 -2.69
C ARG A 245 -6.54 -14.43 -2.94
N THR A 246 -6.16 -14.33 -4.20
CA THR A 246 -4.77 -14.16 -4.60
C THR A 246 -4.67 -13.33 -5.86
N TRP A 247 -3.45 -12.86 -6.16
CA TRP A 247 -3.12 -12.21 -7.42
C TRP A 247 -2.56 -13.25 -8.38
N ALA A 248 -3.10 -13.30 -9.60
CA ALA A 248 -2.62 -14.15 -10.68
C ALA A 248 -1.92 -13.27 -11.73
N PHE A 249 -0.65 -13.56 -11.99
CA PHE A 249 0.09 -12.98 -13.12
C PHE A 249 -0.08 -13.88 -14.36
N ILE A 250 -0.41 -13.28 -15.50
CA ILE A 250 -0.51 -13.97 -16.79
C ILE A 250 0.60 -13.48 -17.72
N GLU A 251 1.40 -14.42 -18.21
CA GLU A 251 2.35 -14.15 -19.28
C GLU A 251 1.68 -14.36 -20.64
N THR A 252 1.87 -13.42 -21.57
CA THR A 252 1.30 -13.51 -22.93
C THR A 252 2.32 -13.16 -24.02
N ASP A 253 2.24 -13.81 -25.17
CA ASP A 253 3.12 -13.60 -26.32
C ASP A 253 2.59 -12.56 -27.31
N ALA A 254 1.29 -12.27 -27.28
CA ALA A 254 0.63 -11.25 -28.10
C ALA A 254 -0.35 -10.42 -27.27
N PRO A 255 -0.75 -9.21 -27.71
CA PRO A 255 -1.85 -8.48 -27.07
C PRO A 255 -3.15 -9.31 -27.14
N VAL A 256 -3.79 -9.55 -26.00
CA VAL A 256 -5.03 -10.34 -25.90
C VAL A 256 -6.01 -9.65 -24.97
N GLU A 257 -7.29 -9.62 -25.36
CA GLU A 257 -8.38 -9.23 -24.49
C GLU A 257 -9.15 -10.48 -24.03
N LEU A 258 -9.33 -10.64 -22.72
CA LEU A 258 -10.04 -11.75 -22.12
C LEU A 258 -11.27 -11.27 -21.37
N ASP A 259 -12.42 -11.89 -21.61
CA ASP A 259 -13.61 -11.66 -20.78
C ASP A 259 -13.45 -12.44 -19.47
N PRO A 260 -13.46 -11.78 -18.29
CA PRO A 260 -13.39 -12.42 -16.97
C PRO A 260 -14.41 -13.53 -16.73
N ALA A 261 -15.53 -13.55 -17.45
CA ALA A 261 -16.56 -14.59 -17.35
C ALA A 261 -16.18 -15.89 -18.10
N ASP A 262 -15.27 -15.81 -19.08
CA ASP A 262 -14.97 -16.91 -20.01
C ASP A 262 -13.78 -17.78 -19.56
N PHE A 263 -13.07 -17.40 -18.51
CA PHE A 263 -11.92 -18.15 -18.02
C PHE A 263 -11.84 -18.22 -16.50
N PHE A 264 -11.14 -19.24 -16.03
CA PHE A 264 -10.79 -19.44 -14.62
C PHE A 264 -9.42 -20.12 -14.54
N PHE A 265 -8.81 -20.04 -13.37
CA PHE A 265 -7.54 -20.68 -13.07
C PHE A 265 -7.78 -21.93 -12.26
N VAL A 266 -6.91 -22.92 -12.47
CA VAL A 266 -6.86 -24.13 -11.66
C VAL A 266 -5.48 -24.30 -11.06
N THR A 267 -5.41 -24.85 -9.85
CA THR A 267 -4.13 -25.26 -9.27
C THR A 267 -3.47 -26.33 -10.12
N ARG A 268 -2.14 -26.41 -10.07
CA ARG A 268 -1.35 -27.30 -10.93
C ARG A 268 -1.83 -28.75 -10.83
N LEU A 269 -2.33 -29.27 -11.95
CA LEU A 269 -2.54 -30.69 -12.18
C LEU A 269 -1.19 -31.34 -12.47
N ASP A 270 -0.96 -32.59 -12.03
CA ASP A 270 0.31 -33.30 -12.29
C ASP A 270 0.70 -33.20 -13.77
N GLU A 271 1.94 -32.79 -14.06
CA GLU A 271 2.46 -32.49 -15.41
C GLU A 271 2.31 -33.66 -16.39
N ALA A 272 2.21 -34.90 -15.88
CA ALA A 272 1.92 -36.08 -16.68
C ALA A 272 0.50 -36.07 -17.31
N SER A 273 -0.41 -35.26 -16.77
CA SER A 273 -1.82 -35.20 -17.14
C SER A 273 -2.14 -34.07 -18.10
N VAL A 274 -1.34 -33.00 -18.12
CA VAL A 274 -1.60 -31.80 -18.93
C VAL A 274 -0.30 -31.10 -19.34
N PRO A 275 -0.06 -30.84 -20.65
CA PRO A 275 1.10 -30.06 -21.09
C PRO A 275 1.03 -28.61 -20.60
N SER A 276 2.10 -28.13 -19.97
CA SER A 276 2.26 -26.75 -19.49
C SER A 276 2.25 -25.73 -20.63
N GLY A 277 1.64 -24.56 -20.41
CA GLY A 277 1.74 -23.42 -21.32
C GLY A 277 0.65 -23.31 -22.39
N ARG A 278 -0.44 -24.08 -22.30
CA ARG A 278 -1.65 -23.86 -23.11
C ARG A 278 -2.89 -23.74 -22.23
N PRO A 279 -3.80 -22.79 -22.52
CA PRO A 279 -5.09 -22.74 -21.85
C PRO A 279 -5.86 -24.04 -22.12
N LEU A 280 -6.49 -24.57 -21.08
CA LEU A 280 -7.30 -25.78 -21.17
C LEU A 280 -8.76 -25.41 -21.40
N HIS A 281 -9.43 -26.18 -22.24
CA HIS A 281 -10.88 -26.14 -22.29
C HIS A 281 -11.46 -26.80 -21.03
N ALA A 282 -12.55 -26.22 -20.50
CA ALA A 282 -13.20 -26.72 -19.29
C ALA A 282 -13.67 -28.19 -19.41
N GLU A 283 -13.89 -28.70 -20.63
CA GLU A 283 -14.20 -30.12 -20.85
C GLU A 283 -13.11 -31.07 -20.37
N ALA A 284 -11.84 -30.68 -20.46
CA ALA A 284 -10.72 -31.50 -20.03
C ALA A 284 -10.70 -31.74 -18.51
N LEU A 285 -11.44 -30.93 -17.75
CA LEU A 285 -11.51 -31.02 -16.28
C LEU A 285 -12.68 -31.86 -15.79
N ARG A 286 -13.63 -32.26 -16.65
CA ARG A 286 -14.85 -32.99 -16.25
C ARG A 286 -14.57 -34.38 -15.69
N ASP A 287 -13.56 -35.05 -16.23
CA ASP A 287 -13.20 -36.42 -15.87
C ASP A 287 -12.23 -36.50 -14.67
N LEU A 288 -11.79 -35.34 -14.15
CA LEU A 288 -10.91 -35.26 -13.00
C LEU A 288 -11.71 -35.22 -11.69
N PRO A 289 -11.23 -35.88 -10.62
CA PRO A 289 -11.91 -35.84 -9.34
C PRO A 289 -11.91 -34.40 -8.78
N PRO A 290 -13.02 -33.92 -8.16
CA PRO A 290 -13.12 -32.54 -7.66
C PRO A 290 -12.07 -32.13 -6.62
N ALA A 291 -11.41 -33.09 -5.96
CA ALA A 291 -10.34 -32.83 -5.00
C ALA A 291 -8.94 -32.77 -5.65
N ALA A 292 -8.83 -32.97 -6.97
CA ALA A 292 -7.55 -32.93 -7.68
C ALA A 292 -7.07 -31.50 -7.98
N TYR A 293 -7.97 -30.52 -7.96
CA TYR A 293 -7.64 -29.13 -8.23
C TYR A 293 -8.58 -28.18 -7.48
N GLU A 294 -8.06 -27.01 -7.14
CA GLU A 294 -8.85 -25.88 -6.68
C GLU A 294 -9.09 -24.92 -7.86
N VAL A 295 -10.22 -24.21 -7.82
CA VAL A 295 -10.62 -23.26 -8.87
C VAL A 295 -10.53 -21.84 -8.32
N PHE A 296 -9.97 -20.94 -9.13
CA PHE A 296 -9.90 -19.52 -8.84
C PHE A 296 -10.50 -18.74 -10.01
N ALA A 297 -11.54 -17.95 -9.75
CA ALA A 297 -12.22 -17.17 -10.77
C ALA A 297 -11.85 -15.68 -10.66
N PRO A 298 -11.72 -14.94 -11.78
CA PRO A 298 -11.49 -13.49 -11.74
C PRO A 298 -12.56 -12.74 -10.92
N LEU A 299 -12.15 -11.77 -10.10
CA LEU A 299 -13.04 -11.05 -9.19
C LEU A 299 -13.03 -9.54 -9.46
N GLY A 300 -14.21 -8.95 -9.62
CA GLY A 300 -14.39 -7.48 -9.60
C GLY A 300 -14.16 -6.78 -10.94
N TYR A 301 -14.20 -7.52 -12.06
CA TYR A 301 -14.06 -6.98 -13.41
C TYR A 301 -15.42 -6.92 -14.11
N ALA A 302 -15.77 -5.75 -14.64
CA ALA A 302 -17.00 -5.52 -15.41
C ALA A 302 -16.75 -5.34 -16.92
N ALA A 303 -15.48 -5.23 -17.31
CA ALA A 303 -15.03 -5.09 -18.69
C ALA A 303 -13.93 -6.13 -18.98
N PRO A 304 -13.69 -6.46 -20.26
CA PRO A 304 -12.59 -7.32 -20.66
C PRO A 304 -11.24 -6.81 -20.13
N VAL A 305 -10.37 -7.75 -19.76
CA VAL A 305 -9.02 -7.46 -19.30
C VAL A 305 -8.09 -7.56 -20.50
N ALA A 306 -7.40 -6.47 -20.81
CA ALA A 306 -6.36 -6.43 -21.83
C ALA A 306 -5.01 -6.83 -21.23
N LEU A 307 -4.35 -7.80 -21.85
CA LEU A 307 -3.01 -8.27 -21.50
C LEU A 307 -2.03 -7.86 -22.60
N TYR A 308 -0.86 -7.39 -22.20
CA TYR A 308 0.17 -6.92 -23.14
C TYR A 308 1.49 -7.66 -22.90
N PRO A 309 2.18 -8.15 -23.96
CA PRO A 309 3.50 -8.76 -23.81
C PRO A 309 4.52 -7.83 -23.15
N GLN A 310 4.41 -6.53 -23.42
CA GLN A 310 5.24 -5.47 -22.86
C GLN A 310 5.05 -5.32 -21.34
N HIS A 311 3.97 -5.85 -20.77
CA HIS A 311 3.68 -5.84 -19.34
C HIS A 311 4.12 -7.13 -18.62
N ASN A 312 4.69 -8.10 -19.35
CA ASN A 312 5.19 -9.35 -18.75
C ASN A 312 6.41 -9.10 -17.86
N ARG A 313 7.29 -8.19 -18.29
CA ARG A 313 8.53 -7.83 -17.60
C ARG A 313 8.83 -6.37 -17.89
N ILE A 314 8.74 -5.54 -16.86
CA ILE A 314 9.02 -4.11 -16.91
C ILE A 314 10.24 -3.86 -16.03
N GLU A 315 11.27 -3.27 -16.61
CA GLU A 315 12.50 -2.94 -15.89
C GLU A 315 12.31 -1.67 -15.05
N LEU A 316 12.90 -1.63 -13.86
CA LEU A 316 12.97 -0.39 -13.09
C LEU A 316 14.20 0.39 -13.53
N TYR A 317 14.04 1.70 -13.71
CA TYR A 317 15.12 2.57 -14.15
C TYR A 317 15.80 3.23 -12.96
N THR A 318 17.13 3.13 -12.89
CA THR A 318 17.95 3.68 -11.80
C THR A 318 18.61 5.01 -12.15
N TRP A 319 18.20 5.66 -13.24
CA TRP A 319 18.78 6.93 -13.69
C TRP A 319 20.29 6.88 -13.94
N GLY A 320 20.84 5.69 -14.25
CA GLY A 320 22.26 5.47 -14.49
C GLY A 320 23.09 5.18 -13.24
N ASP A 321 22.51 5.28 -12.04
CA ASP A 321 23.18 4.89 -10.80
C ASP A 321 23.23 3.36 -10.63
N ARG A 322 24.19 2.88 -9.84
CA ARG A 322 24.38 1.45 -9.55
C ARG A 322 24.10 1.11 -8.10
N GLU A 323 23.81 -0.17 -7.88
CA GLU A 323 23.51 -0.73 -6.56
C GLU A 323 22.35 -0.02 -5.87
N CYS A 324 21.26 0.15 -6.63
CA CYS A 324 20.08 0.89 -6.21
C CYS A 324 19.03 -0.05 -5.63
N CYS A 325 18.43 0.36 -4.51
CA CYS A 325 17.27 -0.31 -3.93
C CYS A 325 16.17 0.71 -3.60
N LEU A 326 14.91 0.30 -3.78
CA LEU A 326 13.77 0.99 -3.19
C LEU A 326 13.74 0.68 -1.69
N PRO A 327 13.67 1.69 -0.81
CA PRO A 327 13.57 1.43 0.62
C PRO A 327 12.21 0.84 1.00
N ALA A 328 12.15 0.15 2.14
CA ALA A 328 10.87 -0.17 2.77
C ALA A 328 10.09 1.14 3.03
N GLY A 329 8.80 1.14 2.73
CA GLY A 329 7.93 2.31 2.76
C GLY A 329 7.94 3.14 1.47
N ALA A 330 8.63 2.70 0.40
CA ALA A 330 8.58 3.39 -0.89
C ALA A 330 7.16 3.36 -1.48
N THR A 331 6.76 4.49 -2.08
CA THR A 331 5.43 4.72 -2.69
C THR A 331 5.54 5.19 -4.15
N SER A 332 6.72 5.11 -4.73
CA SER A 332 6.99 5.55 -6.10
C SER A 332 8.19 4.81 -6.68
N ALA A 333 8.20 4.64 -8.00
CA ALA A 333 9.32 4.08 -8.76
C ALA A 333 9.36 4.67 -10.17
N THR A 334 10.52 4.60 -10.82
CA THR A 334 10.67 4.94 -12.23
C THR A 334 10.78 3.64 -13.03
N LEU A 335 9.94 3.47 -14.03
CA LEU A 335 9.92 2.32 -14.92
C LEU A 335 10.55 2.70 -16.26
N ARG A 336 11.30 1.76 -16.84
CA ARG A 336 11.86 1.89 -18.18
C ARG A 336 10.79 1.53 -19.21
N ASP A 337 10.55 2.45 -20.13
CA ASP A 337 9.65 2.27 -21.27
C ASP A 337 10.48 2.15 -22.56
N ALA A 338 9.81 1.92 -23.68
CA ALA A 338 10.42 1.92 -25.01
C ALA A 338 9.50 2.60 -26.03
N TRP A 339 10.10 3.17 -27.06
CA TRP A 339 9.35 3.71 -28.19
C TRP A 339 8.88 2.56 -29.07
N ALA A 340 7.60 2.55 -29.43
CA ALA A 340 7.10 1.65 -30.45
C ALA A 340 7.81 1.96 -31.77
N LEU A 341 8.24 0.92 -32.48
CA LEU A 341 8.76 1.09 -33.83
C LEU A 341 7.60 1.53 -34.73
N ALA A 342 7.76 2.67 -35.40
CA ALA A 342 6.86 3.13 -36.46
C ALA A 342 6.62 1.98 -37.45
N ASP A 343 5.36 1.65 -37.73
CA ASP A 343 5.04 0.61 -38.70
C ASP A 343 5.22 1.20 -40.10
N PRO A 344 6.21 0.75 -40.90
CA PRO A 344 6.43 1.31 -42.23
C PRO A 344 5.25 1.11 -43.21
N ALA A 345 4.20 0.38 -42.81
CA ALA A 345 2.99 0.15 -43.57
C ALA A 345 1.79 1.06 -43.21
N ASP A 346 1.87 1.88 -42.15
CA ASP A 346 0.77 2.79 -41.76
C ASP A 346 0.90 4.15 -42.47
N PRO A 347 -0.03 4.52 -43.37
CA PRO A 347 -0.01 5.81 -44.07
C PRO A 347 -0.31 7.02 -43.17
N SER A 348 -0.60 6.82 -41.88
CA SER A 348 -0.74 7.91 -40.89
C SER A 348 0.59 8.32 -40.24
N ASP A 349 1.66 7.53 -40.40
CA ASP A 349 3.02 7.84 -39.90
C ASP A 349 3.81 8.78 -40.84
N THR A 350 3.24 9.14 -42.00
CA THR A 350 3.78 10.23 -42.81
C THR A 350 3.37 11.58 -42.20
N PRO A 351 4.32 12.46 -41.85
CA PRO A 351 3.97 13.74 -41.24
C PRO A 351 3.11 14.57 -42.20
N ASP A 352 1.89 14.92 -41.76
CA ASP A 352 0.93 15.76 -42.50
C ASP A 352 1.51 17.16 -42.85
N THR A 353 2.59 17.56 -42.18
CA THR A 353 3.35 18.80 -42.45
C THR A 353 4.85 18.59 -42.21
N PRO A 354 5.76 19.22 -42.98
CA PRO A 354 7.21 19.06 -42.83
C PRO A 354 7.81 19.48 -41.48
N ASP A 355 7.03 20.17 -40.62
CA ASP A 355 7.50 20.81 -39.38
C ASP A 355 7.00 20.11 -38.09
N THR A 356 6.22 19.03 -38.16
CA THR A 356 5.77 18.29 -36.96
C THR A 356 6.57 16.99 -36.83
N PRO A 357 7.37 16.80 -35.75
CA PRO A 357 8.03 15.53 -35.48
C PRO A 357 6.99 14.39 -35.39
N PRO A 358 7.29 13.17 -35.88
CA PRO A 358 6.38 12.04 -35.72
C PRO A 358 6.09 11.81 -34.23
N GLU A 359 4.80 11.68 -33.87
CA GLU A 359 4.39 11.33 -32.51
C GLU A 359 4.91 9.93 -32.19
N ARG A 360 5.95 9.85 -31.36
CA ARG A 360 6.51 8.56 -30.93
C ARG A 360 5.53 7.89 -29.95
N GLU A 361 4.98 6.73 -30.32
CA GLU A 361 4.10 5.96 -29.43
C GLU A 361 4.92 5.21 -28.36
N ARG A 362 4.41 5.14 -27.13
CA ARG A 362 5.01 4.42 -26.00
C ARG A 362 4.54 2.97 -25.96
N MET A 363 5.44 2.05 -25.60
CA MET A 363 5.14 0.61 -25.53
C MET A 363 4.33 0.24 -24.28
N LEU A 364 4.60 0.88 -23.14
CA LEU A 364 3.88 0.61 -21.89
C LEU A 364 2.55 1.35 -21.84
N ARG A 365 1.45 0.59 -21.81
CA ARG A 365 0.06 1.10 -21.69
C ARG A 365 -0.48 1.12 -20.26
N LEU A 366 0.29 1.63 -19.30
CA LEU A 366 -0.11 1.72 -17.89
C LEU A 366 -0.93 2.98 -17.59
N LYS A 367 -1.91 2.86 -16.69
CA LYS A 367 -2.78 3.95 -16.25
C LYS A 367 -2.97 3.93 -14.73
N ALA A 368 -3.40 5.07 -14.17
CA ALA A 368 -3.85 5.11 -12.79
C ALA A 368 -5.00 4.11 -12.57
N GLY A 369 -4.91 3.30 -11.53
CA GLY A 369 -5.84 2.20 -11.22
C GLY A 369 -5.28 0.81 -11.54
N ASP A 370 -4.29 0.72 -12.43
CA ASP A 370 -3.64 -0.54 -12.79
C ASP A 370 -2.80 -1.09 -11.64
N LEU A 371 -2.52 -2.39 -11.70
CA LEU A 371 -1.78 -3.11 -10.67
C LEU A 371 -0.39 -3.47 -11.19
N LEU A 372 0.62 -3.32 -10.34
CA LEU A 372 1.98 -3.78 -10.61
C LEU A 372 2.47 -4.70 -9.49
N LEU A 373 3.10 -5.81 -9.87
CA LEU A 373 3.82 -6.71 -8.98
C LEU A 373 5.28 -6.36 -9.09
N PHE A 374 5.89 -5.94 -7.98
CA PHE A 374 7.33 -5.90 -7.85
C PHE A 374 7.83 -7.23 -7.30
N GLU A 375 8.75 -7.87 -8.01
CA GLU A 375 9.38 -9.10 -7.56
C GLU A 375 10.89 -9.12 -7.77
N GLU A 376 11.58 -9.76 -6.83
CA GLU A 376 12.98 -10.15 -6.99
C GLU A 376 13.05 -11.38 -7.90
N VAL A 377 13.80 -11.29 -8.99
CA VAL A 377 13.97 -12.38 -9.99
C VAL A 377 15.35 -13.00 -9.96
N ILE A 378 16.32 -12.32 -9.36
CA ILE A 378 17.70 -12.77 -9.23
C ILE A 378 18.17 -12.45 -7.82
N GLY A 379 18.88 -13.37 -7.17
CA GLY A 379 19.49 -13.11 -5.87
C GLY A 379 20.53 -11.98 -5.97
N PRO A 380 20.41 -10.86 -5.23
CA PRO A 380 21.24 -9.66 -5.42
C PRO A 380 22.74 -9.92 -5.20
N ARG A 381 23.09 -10.88 -4.35
CA ARG A 381 24.49 -11.21 -4.02
C ARG A 381 25.10 -12.24 -4.96
N THR A 382 24.29 -13.15 -5.50
CA THR A 382 24.80 -14.30 -6.28
C THR A 382 24.62 -14.12 -7.78
N GLY A 383 23.69 -13.27 -8.22
CA GLY A 383 23.34 -13.13 -9.64
C GLY A 383 22.61 -14.34 -10.22
N ASN A 384 22.18 -15.29 -9.38
CA ASN A 384 21.50 -16.51 -9.79
C ASN A 384 19.98 -16.39 -9.59
N PRO A 385 19.15 -16.66 -10.62
CA PRO A 385 17.69 -16.69 -10.47
C PRO A 385 17.18 -17.69 -9.42
N ALA A 386 17.90 -18.79 -9.18
CA ALA A 386 17.50 -19.79 -8.19
C ALA A 386 17.60 -19.30 -6.73
N ASP A 387 18.36 -18.22 -6.50
CA ASP A 387 18.58 -17.64 -5.17
C ASP A 387 17.70 -16.39 -4.93
N ALA A 388 16.78 -16.08 -5.85
CA ALA A 388 15.83 -14.99 -5.68
C ALA A 388 14.88 -15.27 -4.50
N ASP A 389 14.65 -14.29 -3.63
CA ASP A 389 13.76 -14.47 -2.49
C ASP A 389 12.28 -14.44 -2.93
N PRO A 390 11.52 -15.56 -2.81
CA PRO A 390 10.12 -15.60 -3.21
C PRO A 390 9.20 -14.77 -2.31
N THR A 391 9.67 -14.36 -1.12
CA THR A 391 8.95 -13.48 -0.21
C THR A 391 9.08 -12.00 -0.59
N HIS A 392 10.04 -11.65 -1.45
CA HIS A 392 10.20 -10.31 -2.01
C HIS A 392 9.26 -10.10 -3.22
N ARG A 393 7.96 -10.22 -2.95
CA ARG A 393 6.88 -10.01 -3.92
C ARG A 393 5.81 -9.12 -3.33
N HIS A 394 5.54 -7.98 -3.96
CA HIS A 394 4.55 -7.05 -3.46
C HIS A 394 3.75 -6.43 -4.60
N VAL A 395 2.42 -6.46 -4.48
CA VAL A 395 1.51 -5.87 -5.46
C VAL A 395 1.08 -4.49 -4.98
N VAL A 396 1.12 -3.53 -5.89
CA VAL A 396 0.69 -2.15 -5.64
C VAL A 396 -0.37 -1.73 -6.65
N ARG A 397 -1.25 -0.82 -6.26
CA ARG A 397 -2.17 -0.14 -7.19
C ARG A 397 -1.65 1.26 -7.54
N LEU A 398 -1.49 1.52 -8.82
CA LEU A 398 -1.03 2.81 -9.33
C LEU A 398 -2.06 3.91 -9.06
N THR A 399 -1.60 5.03 -8.51
CA THR A 399 -2.41 6.24 -8.28
C THR A 399 -2.06 7.35 -9.27
N SER A 400 -0.80 7.43 -9.71
CA SER A 400 -0.35 8.30 -10.81
C SER A 400 0.62 7.56 -11.73
N VAL A 401 0.55 7.87 -13.02
CA VAL A 401 1.46 7.39 -14.06
C VAL A 401 1.80 8.59 -14.95
N GLU A 402 3.04 9.06 -14.86
CA GLU A 402 3.51 10.27 -15.53
C GLU A 402 4.60 9.90 -16.56
N PRO A 403 4.36 10.15 -17.86
CA PRO A 403 5.35 9.90 -18.88
C PRO A 403 6.46 10.95 -18.82
N VAL A 404 7.70 10.49 -18.68
CA VAL A 404 8.91 11.32 -18.63
C VAL A 404 9.89 10.83 -19.69
N VAL A 405 10.77 11.68 -20.18
CA VAL A 405 11.90 11.29 -21.05
C VAL A 405 13.17 11.75 -20.36
N ASP A 406 14.15 10.86 -20.21
CA ASP A 406 15.47 11.25 -19.70
C ASP A 406 16.19 12.09 -20.76
N ALA A 407 16.48 13.34 -20.42
CA ALA A 407 17.12 14.29 -21.32
C ALA A 407 18.59 13.92 -21.62
N LEU A 408 19.20 13.07 -20.78
CA LEU A 408 20.59 12.64 -20.95
C LEU A 408 20.76 11.63 -22.10
N ASP A 409 19.82 10.70 -22.25
CA ASP A 409 19.93 9.56 -23.17
C ASP A 409 18.70 9.34 -24.09
N ASP A 410 17.70 10.23 -24.04
CA ASP A 410 16.44 10.16 -24.80
C ASP A 410 15.62 8.87 -24.50
N THR A 411 15.83 8.25 -23.34
CA THR A 411 15.08 7.06 -22.90
C THR A 411 13.68 7.47 -22.43
N PRO A 412 12.60 6.85 -22.96
CA PRO A 412 11.27 7.03 -22.43
C PRO A 412 11.13 6.31 -21.08
N LEU A 413 10.56 6.99 -20.10
CA LEU A 413 10.36 6.54 -18.73
C LEU A 413 8.90 6.74 -18.31
N LEU A 414 8.47 5.97 -17.31
CA LEU A 414 7.21 6.22 -16.60
C LEU A 414 7.52 6.42 -15.11
N GLU A 415 7.19 7.59 -14.57
CA GLU A 415 7.15 7.80 -13.14
C GLU A 415 5.82 7.31 -12.59
N VAL A 416 5.87 6.29 -11.76
CA VAL A 416 4.69 5.70 -11.15
C VAL A 416 4.68 5.94 -9.66
N SER A 417 3.49 6.22 -9.12
CA SER A 417 3.26 6.29 -7.68
C SER A 417 2.04 5.48 -7.28
N TRP A 418 2.02 5.05 -6.02
CA TRP A 418 0.93 4.28 -5.43
C TRP A 418 0.60 4.80 -4.02
N ALA A 419 -0.50 4.29 -3.48
CA ALA A 419 -1.03 4.75 -2.21
C ALA A 419 -0.13 4.30 -1.03
N PRO A 420 -0.04 5.08 0.08
CA PRO A 420 0.73 4.71 1.26
C PRO A 420 0.35 3.37 1.88
N GLU A 421 -0.89 2.93 1.71
CA GLU A 421 -1.41 1.64 2.18
C GLU A 421 -0.74 0.46 1.47
N ASP A 422 -0.29 0.67 0.23
CA ASP A 422 0.41 -0.31 -0.60
C ASP A 422 1.95 -0.11 -0.56
N ALA A 423 2.48 0.69 0.37
CA ALA A 423 3.91 0.94 0.47
C ALA A 423 4.73 -0.36 0.62
N LEU A 424 5.92 -0.42 0.02
CA LEU A 424 6.74 -1.64 0.03
C LEU A 424 7.09 -2.08 1.46
N PRO A 425 6.82 -3.33 1.86
CA PRO A 425 7.09 -3.78 3.24
C PRO A 425 8.58 -4.11 3.49
N PHE A 426 9.38 -4.24 2.44
CA PHE A 426 10.80 -4.60 2.48
C PHE A 426 11.60 -3.72 1.50
N PRO A 427 12.93 -3.60 1.68
CA PRO A 427 13.78 -2.98 0.67
C PRO A 427 13.87 -3.87 -0.57
N LEU A 428 13.56 -3.33 -1.75
CA LEU A 428 13.61 -4.06 -3.01
C LEU A 428 14.83 -3.59 -3.83
N CYS A 429 15.80 -4.46 -4.06
CA CYS A 429 16.99 -4.09 -4.81
C CYS A 429 16.76 -4.19 -6.32
N ILE A 430 16.98 -3.08 -7.01
CA ILE A 430 16.82 -2.94 -8.46
C ILE A 430 18.09 -3.41 -9.16
N SER A 431 19.24 -2.94 -8.68
CA SER A 431 20.55 -3.30 -9.20
C SER A 431 21.51 -3.69 -8.09
N ALA A 432 22.45 -4.59 -8.37
CA ALA A 432 23.44 -5.06 -7.41
C ALA A 432 24.70 -5.61 -8.10
N THR A 433 25.84 -5.49 -7.44
CA THR A 433 27.07 -6.19 -7.82
C THR A 433 27.17 -7.49 -7.05
N THR A 434 27.43 -8.62 -7.74
CA THR A 434 27.58 -9.93 -7.08
C THR A 434 28.82 -9.97 -6.19
N ASP A 435 28.82 -10.87 -5.21
CA ASP A 435 29.98 -11.12 -4.36
C ASP A 435 31.20 -11.64 -5.17
N PRO A 436 32.44 -11.50 -4.64
CA PRO A 436 33.63 -12.08 -5.25
C PRO A 436 33.50 -13.60 -5.46
N PRO A 437 34.08 -14.18 -6.53
CA PRO A 437 35.06 -13.57 -7.44
C PRO A 437 34.47 -12.91 -8.69
N ALA A 438 33.17 -13.07 -8.95
CA ALA A 438 32.58 -12.61 -10.21
C ALA A 438 32.47 -11.08 -10.29
N CYS A 439 32.11 -10.42 -9.17
CA CYS A 439 31.92 -8.96 -9.11
C CYS A 439 31.13 -8.40 -10.31
N ALA A 440 30.12 -9.15 -10.78
CA ALA A 440 29.36 -8.82 -11.96
C ALA A 440 28.22 -7.87 -11.58
N TYR A 441 28.05 -6.81 -12.36
CA TYR A 441 26.95 -5.87 -12.17
C TYR A 441 25.68 -6.40 -12.84
N ASN A 442 24.57 -6.41 -12.09
CA ASN A 442 23.24 -6.73 -12.60
C ASN A 442 22.32 -5.53 -12.37
N ASP A 443 21.69 -5.05 -13.43
CA ASP A 443 20.76 -3.92 -13.44
C ASP A 443 19.28 -4.31 -13.36
N ALA A 444 18.97 -5.61 -13.48
CA ALA A 444 17.62 -6.15 -13.44
C ALA A 444 17.44 -7.24 -12.37
N VAL A 445 17.85 -6.95 -11.12
CA VAL A 445 17.69 -7.83 -9.95
C VAL A 445 16.20 -8.01 -9.61
N SER A 446 15.44 -6.92 -9.68
CA SER A 446 13.99 -6.92 -9.51
C SER A 446 13.30 -6.36 -10.73
N VAL A 447 12.07 -6.80 -10.96
CA VAL A 447 11.22 -6.34 -12.08
C VAL A 447 9.82 -6.01 -11.63
N ALA A 448 9.13 -5.19 -12.42
CA ALA A 448 7.69 -4.98 -12.30
C ALA A 448 6.93 -5.82 -13.33
N ARG A 449 5.72 -6.29 -12.99
CA ARG A 449 4.81 -7.01 -13.89
C ARG A 449 3.41 -6.42 -13.83
N GLY A 450 2.78 -6.19 -14.97
CA GLY A 450 1.47 -5.50 -15.06
C GLY A 450 0.27 -6.38 -15.37
N ASN A 451 0.46 -7.55 -16.00
CA ASN A 451 -0.62 -8.46 -16.36
C ASN A 451 -1.17 -9.23 -15.14
N LEU A 452 -1.79 -8.51 -14.19
CA LEU A 452 -2.24 -9.02 -12.91
C LEU A 452 -3.76 -9.00 -12.80
N LEU A 453 -4.31 -10.09 -12.26
CA LEU A 453 -5.72 -10.20 -11.94
C LEU A 453 -5.95 -10.60 -10.49
N LEU A 454 -6.96 -10.00 -9.86
CA LEU A 454 -7.48 -10.49 -8.59
C LEU A 454 -8.35 -11.72 -8.85
N VAL A 455 -8.04 -12.82 -8.20
CA VAL A 455 -8.82 -14.06 -8.32
C VAL A 455 -9.32 -14.51 -6.95
N ASP A 456 -10.52 -15.07 -6.93
CA ASP A 456 -11.21 -15.56 -5.73
C ASP A 456 -11.40 -17.07 -5.83
N HIS A 457 -11.17 -17.78 -4.73
CA HIS A 457 -11.33 -19.22 -4.66
C HIS A 457 -12.80 -19.59 -4.75
N GLY A 458 -13.13 -20.40 -5.75
CA GLY A 458 -14.49 -20.86 -6.03
C GLY A 458 -14.83 -20.76 -7.50
N ARG A 459 -16.08 -21.11 -7.82
CA ARG A 459 -16.65 -21.02 -9.16
C ARG A 459 -17.89 -20.14 -9.11
N PHE A 460 -18.10 -19.35 -10.16
CA PHE A 460 -19.39 -18.73 -10.38
C PHE A 460 -20.41 -19.82 -10.71
N VAL A 461 -21.53 -19.79 -10.00
CA VAL A 461 -22.69 -20.64 -10.30
C VAL A 461 -23.79 -19.67 -10.67
N GLU A 462 -24.26 -19.72 -11.91
CA GLU A 462 -25.50 -19.02 -12.28
C GLU A 462 -26.65 -19.70 -11.52
N ASP A 463 -27.42 -18.91 -10.77
CA ASP A 463 -28.66 -19.38 -10.16
C ASP A 463 -29.65 -19.72 -11.30
N SER A 464 -29.85 -21.02 -11.52
CA SER A 464 -30.79 -21.60 -12.49
C SER A 464 -32.25 -21.48 -12.08
#